data_AF-A0AAJ0CN52-F1
#
_entry.id   AF-A0AAJ0CN52-F1
#
_cell.length_a   1.000
_cell.length_b   1.000
_cell.length_c   1.000
_cell.angle_alpha   90.00
_cell.angle_beta   90.00
_cell.angle_gamma   90.00
#
_symmetry.space_group_name_H-M   'P 1'
#
loop_
_entity.id
_entity.type
_entity.pdbx_description
1 polymer ?
#
loop_
_entity_poly.entity_id
_entity_poly.type
_entity_poly.pdbx_seq_one_letter_code
_entity_poly.pdbx_strand_id
1 'polypeptide(L)'
;MKIEKSFIQDENEAKINWAPNGAAMYAIVNKEATNAFGEYPGYKFSPATSNAIFLTVSNSSNAMNALNFADHHFYVTKQKDTEAQAAHPYNVLDPVEPIIDFAKFFNGESLDQEDLVLWFNLGMHHAPHTGDLPNTITTTAHSALRIEPLNYLDLDASRATSQQIRLNYKDGQVQSVKTFGSDNITCHVGTSQLTPKLWRDTGTTSVLKYQFGASYEYGEADLV
;
A
#
# COMPACT_ATOMS: atom_id res chain seq x y z
N MET A 1 -24.22 4.96 -20.51
CA MET A 1 -23.26 4.19 -19.71
C MET A 1 -23.99 3.12 -18.94
N LYS A 2 -23.38 1.96 -18.71
CA LYS A 2 -23.93 0.85 -17.92
C LYS A 2 -22.79 0.23 -17.12
N ILE A 3 -23.07 -0.19 -15.88
CA ILE A 3 -22.13 -0.95 -15.06
C ILE A 3 -22.45 -2.42 -15.26
N GLU A 4 -21.41 -3.23 -15.48
CA GLU A 4 -21.51 -4.69 -15.48
C GLU A 4 -20.67 -5.21 -14.31
N LYS A 5 -21.31 -6.00 -13.44
CA LYS A 5 -20.66 -6.62 -12.28
C LYS A 5 -20.31 -8.06 -12.66
N SER A 6 -19.07 -8.45 -12.42
CA SER A 6 -18.59 -9.82 -12.56
C SER A 6 -17.65 -10.14 -11.41
N PHE A 7 -17.38 -11.44 -11.21
CA PHE A 7 -16.42 -11.95 -10.24
C PHE A 7 -15.35 -12.74 -10.97
N ILE A 8 -14.11 -12.56 -10.55
CA ILE A 8 -12.98 -13.38 -10.98
C ILE A 8 -13.15 -14.74 -10.33
N GLN A 9 -13.25 -15.79 -11.13
CA GLN A 9 -13.58 -17.14 -10.62
C GLN A 9 -12.35 -17.88 -10.11
N ASP A 10 -11.23 -17.73 -10.80
CA ASP A 10 -10.02 -18.50 -10.54
C ASP A 10 -8.75 -17.72 -10.91
N GLU A 11 -7.60 -18.28 -10.55
CA GLU A 11 -6.29 -17.67 -10.75
C GLU A 11 -5.89 -17.44 -12.21
N ASN A 12 -6.53 -18.10 -13.19
CA ASN A 12 -6.21 -17.92 -14.60
C ASN A 12 -6.59 -16.52 -15.11
N GLU A 13 -7.56 -15.87 -14.45
CA GLU A 13 -8.04 -14.53 -14.77
C GLU A 13 -7.53 -13.47 -13.76
N ALA A 14 -6.66 -13.88 -12.83
CA ALA A 14 -6.31 -13.07 -11.67
C ALA A 14 -5.00 -12.29 -11.79
N LYS A 15 -4.42 -12.18 -13.00
CA LYS A 15 -3.30 -11.28 -13.32
C LYS A 15 -3.84 -10.06 -14.05
N ILE A 16 -3.85 -8.88 -13.41
CA ILE A 16 -4.75 -7.81 -13.83
C ILE A 16 -4.02 -6.49 -14.01
N ASN A 17 -4.43 -5.79 -15.07
CA ASN A 17 -4.05 -4.41 -15.33
C ASN A 17 -5.21 -3.45 -15.07
N TRP A 18 -4.90 -2.24 -14.59
CA TRP A 18 -5.91 -1.19 -14.43
C TRP A 18 -6.60 -0.93 -15.77
N ALA A 19 -7.93 -0.84 -15.75
CA ALA A 19 -8.70 -0.61 -16.96
C ALA A 19 -8.39 0.78 -17.56
N PRO A 20 -8.32 0.89 -18.90
CA PRO A 20 -8.16 2.18 -19.56
C PRO A 20 -9.20 3.19 -19.10
N ASN A 21 -8.80 4.45 -18.95
CA ASN A 21 -9.66 5.55 -18.49
C ASN A 21 -10.31 5.30 -17.10
N GLY A 22 -9.75 4.39 -16.28
CA GLY A 22 -10.34 4.03 -14.99
C GLY A 22 -11.75 3.45 -15.11
N ALA A 23 -12.06 2.79 -16.24
CA ALA A 23 -13.41 2.32 -16.56
C ALA A 23 -13.87 1.11 -15.74
N ALA A 24 -13.00 0.54 -14.89
CA ALA A 24 -13.33 -0.56 -13.99
C ALA A 24 -12.96 -0.22 -12.54
N MET A 25 -13.73 -0.76 -11.61
CA MET A 25 -13.46 -0.74 -10.17
C MET A 25 -13.22 -2.17 -9.70
N TYR A 26 -12.18 -2.36 -8.90
CA TYR A 26 -11.84 -3.65 -8.33
C TYR A 26 -12.07 -3.62 -6.83
N ALA A 27 -12.61 -4.72 -6.28
CA ALA A 27 -12.87 -4.85 -4.86
C ALA A 27 -12.76 -6.31 -4.42
N ILE A 28 -12.29 -6.51 -3.20
CA ILE A 28 -12.39 -7.78 -2.49
C ILE A 28 -13.64 -7.70 -1.62
N VAL A 29 -14.58 -8.62 -1.82
CA VAL A 29 -15.88 -8.64 -1.13
C VAL A 29 -16.14 -10.00 -0.52
N ASN A 30 -16.97 -10.03 0.53
CA ASN A 30 -17.51 -11.27 1.06
C ASN A 30 -18.94 -11.47 0.52
N LYS A 31 -19.16 -12.52 -0.26
CA LYS A 31 -20.46 -12.87 -0.85
C LYS A 31 -21.40 -13.61 0.11
N GLU A 32 -20.90 -14.17 1.20
CA GLU A 32 -21.72 -14.82 2.24
C GLU A 32 -22.40 -13.81 3.16
N ALA A 33 -21.87 -12.59 3.23
CA ALA A 33 -22.46 -11.47 3.95
C ALA A 33 -23.11 -10.51 2.96
N THR A 34 -24.29 -10.00 3.30
CA THR A 34 -24.90 -8.87 2.58
C THR A 34 -25.22 -7.76 3.55
N ASN A 35 -25.07 -6.52 3.10
CA ASN A 35 -25.55 -5.38 3.87
C ASN A 35 -27.08 -5.25 3.78
N ALA A 36 -27.66 -4.27 4.46
CA ALA A 36 -29.11 -4.04 4.49
C ALA A 36 -29.75 -3.79 3.11
N PHE A 37 -28.96 -3.54 2.08
CA PHE A 37 -29.41 -3.26 0.71
C PHE A 37 -29.17 -4.44 -0.24
N GLY A 38 -28.69 -5.59 0.26
CA GLY A 38 -28.42 -6.77 -0.56
C GLY A 38 -27.12 -6.68 -1.37
N GLU A 39 -26.23 -5.73 -1.04
CA GLU A 39 -24.92 -5.61 -1.68
C GLU A 39 -23.83 -6.30 -0.85
N TYR A 40 -22.80 -6.81 -1.52
CA TYR A 40 -21.68 -7.49 -0.87
C TYR A 40 -20.73 -6.46 -0.24
N PRO A 41 -20.53 -6.51 1.09
CA PRO A 41 -19.60 -5.65 1.78
C PRO A 41 -18.15 -6.06 1.47
N GLY A 42 -17.27 -5.06 1.34
CA GLY A 42 -15.86 -5.30 1.11
C GLY A 42 -15.02 -4.04 1.05
N TYR A 43 -13.85 -4.16 0.45
CA TYR A 43 -12.94 -3.04 0.24
C TYR A 43 -12.56 -2.95 -1.23
N LYS A 44 -12.80 -1.79 -1.82
CA LYS A 44 -12.27 -1.47 -3.14
C LYS A 44 -10.82 -1.00 -3.02
N PHE A 45 -10.07 -1.21 -4.07
CA PHE A 45 -8.71 -0.71 -4.17
C PHE A 45 -8.45 -0.11 -5.54
N SER A 46 -7.64 0.95 -5.57
CA SER A 46 -7.35 1.69 -6.79
C SER A 46 -5.99 2.38 -6.71
N PRO A 47 -5.35 2.66 -7.85
CA PRO A 47 -4.16 3.48 -7.87
C PRO A 47 -4.49 4.89 -7.34
N ALA A 48 -3.74 5.36 -6.36
CA ALA A 48 -3.88 6.71 -5.79
C ALA A 48 -3.05 7.76 -6.55
N THR A 49 -2.18 7.30 -7.45
CA THR A 49 -1.30 8.09 -8.31
C THR A 49 -1.25 7.46 -9.69
N SER A 50 -0.91 8.24 -10.73
CA SER A 50 -0.69 7.71 -12.08
C SER A 50 0.54 6.79 -12.19
N ASN A 51 1.40 6.74 -11.18
CA ASN A 51 2.65 5.97 -11.18
C ASN A 51 2.49 4.57 -10.58
N ALA A 52 1.29 4.09 -10.26
CA ALA A 52 1.12 2.67 -9.91
C ALA A 52 1.21 1.85 -11.22
N ILE A 53 2.43 1.50 -11.62
CA ILE A 53 2.79 0.85 -12.88
C ILE A 53 3.57 -0.45 -12.64
N PHE A 54 3.71 -1.25 -13.70
CA PHE A 54 4.46 -2.51 -13.70
C PHE A 54 5.65 -2.45 -14.68
N LEU A 55 6.48 -3.50 -14.71
CA LEU A 55 7.66 -3.58 -15.57
C LEU A 55 7.28 -3.55 -17.06
N THR A 56 7.79 -2.55 -17.79
CA THR A 56 7.55 -2.43 -19.25
C THR A 56 8.20 -3.56 -20.05
N VAL A 57 9.34 -4.06 -19.59
CA VAL A 57 10.13 -5.07 -20.31
C VAL A 57 9.48 -6.44 -20.16
N SER A 58 8.87 -6.94 -21.22
CA SER A 58 8.42 -8.33 -21.33
C SER A 58 9.60 -9.27 -21.63
N ASN A 59 9.60 -10.48 -21.06
CA ASN A 59 10.62 -11.52 -21.32
C ASN A 59 12.06 -11.02 -21.12
N SER A 60 12.30 -10.28 -20.03
CA SER A 60 13.61 -9.74 -19.71
C SER A 60 14.66 -10.84 -19.57
N SER A 61 15.72 -10.77 -20.37
CA SER A 61 16.88 -11.68 -20.28
C SER A 61 17.65 -11.54 -18.97
N ASN A 62 17.45 -10.44 -18.23
CA ASN A 62 18.12 -10.21 -16.95
C ASN A 62 17.29 -10.74 -15.79
N ALA A 63 15.96 -10.54 -15.84
CA ALA A 63 15.07 -10.88 -14.74
C ALA A 63 14.60 -12.33 -14.82
N MET A 64 14.40 -12.86 -16.03
CA MET A 64 13.89 -14.22 -16.27
C MET A 64 12.72 -14.55 -15.33
N ASN A 65 12.82 -15.61 -14.53
CA ASN A 65 11.75 -16.04 -13.62
C ASN A 65 11.81 -15.36 -12.23
N ALA A 66 12.90 -14.65 -11.90
CA ALA A 66 13.10 -14.05 -10.59
C ALA A 66 12.11 -12.91 -10.26
N LEU A 67 11.53 -12.27 -11.27
CA LEU A 67 10.61 -11.13 -11.13
C LEU A 67 9.24 -11.36 -11.80
N ASN A 68 8.76 -12.60 -11.83
CA ASN A 68 7.44 -12.94 -12.39
C ASN A 68 6.26 -12.25 -11.66
N PHE A 69 6.50 -11.56 -10.54
CA PHE A 69 5.53 -10.72 -9.83
C PHE A 69 5.44 -9.28 -10.35
N ALA A 70 6.23 -8.89 -11.34
CA ALA A 70 6.41 -7.49 -11.73
C ALA A 70 5.74 -7.09 -13.06
N ASP A 71 5.03 -7.99 -13.74
CA ASP A 71 4.55 -7.82 -15.12
C ASP A 71 3.06 -7.42 -15.25
N HIS A 72 2.33 -7.29 -14.14
CA HIS A 72 0.96 -6.77 -14.08
C HIS A 72 0.83 -5.74 -12.96
N HIS A 73 -0.23 -4.94 -12.99
CA HIS A 73 -0.48 -3.96 -11.93
C HIS A 73 -0.75 -4.62 -10.58
N PHE A 74 -1.52 -5.72 -10.59
CA PHE A 74 -1.79 -6.50 -9.40
C PHE A 74 -2.21 -7.92 -9.76
N TYR A 75 -2.22 -8.77 -8.74
CA TYR A 75 -2.59 -10.17 -8.83
C TYR A 75 -3.43 -10.57 -7.62
N VAL A 76 -4.26 -11.59 -7.79
CA VAL A 76 -4.97 -12.24 -6.70
C VAL A 76 -4.66 -13.73 -6.72
N THR A 77 -4.28 -14.29 -5.58
CA THR A 77 -4.07 -15.73 -5.42
C THR A 77 -4.87 -16.23 -4.23
N LYS A 78 -5.12 -17.54 -4.19
CA LYS A 78 -5.58 -18.18 -2.95
C LYS A 78 -4.47 -18.11 -1.90
N GLN A 79 -4.82 -17.86 -0.63
CA GLN A 79 -3.84 -17.86 0.45
C GLN A 79 -3.30 -19.28 0.68
N LYS A 80 -1.97 -19.38 0.83
CA LYS A 80 -1.29 -20.59 1.31
C LYS A 80 -0.12 -20.20 2.20
N ASP A 81 0.09 -20.95 3.28
CA ASP A 81 1.23 -20.75 4.19
C ASP A 81 2.58 -20.98 3.48
N THR A 82 2.60 -21.80 2.43
CA THR A 82 3.79 -22.06 1.59
C THR A 82 4.11 -20.93 0.62
N GLU A 83 3.23 -19.94 0.47
CA GLU A 83 3.31 -18.84 -0.51
C GLU A 83 3.40 -17.48 0.20
N ALA A 84 4.07 -17.44 1.36
CA ALA A 84 4.15 -16.26 2.22
C ALA A 84 4.86 -15.04 1.60
N GLN A 85 5.64 -15.23 0.53
CA GLN A 85 6.43 -14.19 -0.12
C GLN A 85 6.40 -14.36 -1.64
N ALA A 86 6.33 -13.24 -2.38
CA ALA A 86 6.37 -13.26 -3.85
C ALA A 86 7.79 -13.41 -4.42
N ALA A 87 8.83 -13.26 -3.59
CA ALA A 87 10.23 -13.33 -3.99
C ALA A 87 11.13 -13.73 -2.83
N HIS A 88 12.33 -14.20 -3.13
CA HIS A 88 13.38 -14.47 -2.15
C HIS A 88 14.61 -13.57 -2.39
N PRO A 89 15.35 -13.13 -1.35
CA PRO A 89 16.55 -12.29 -1.52
C PRO A 89 17.61 -12.87 -2.46
N TYR A 90 17.68 -14.20 -2.57
CA TYR A 90 18.63 -14.90 -3.43
C TYR A 90 18.09 -15.30 -4.80
N ASN A 91 16.87 -14.89 -5.18
CA ASN A 91 16.36 -15.10 -6.55
C ASN A 91 17.28 -14.51 -7.61
N VAL A 92 18.02 -13.44 -7.29
CA VAL A 92 18.98 -12.81 -8.19
C VAL A 92 20.21 -13.67 -8.49
N LEU A 93 20.52 -14.66 -7.65
CA LEU A 93 21.70 -15.51 -7.82
C LEU A 93 21.49 -16.58 -8.91
N ASP A 94 20.26 -17.04 -9.10
CA ASP A 94 19.85 -17.89 -10.21
C ASP A 94 18.46 -17.45 -10.71
N PRO A 95 18.39 -16.52 -11.67
CA PRO A 95 17.12 -16.01 -12.16
C PRO A 95 16.40 -17.00 -13.10
N VAL A 96 17.08 -18.05 -13.59
CA VAL A 96 16.45 -19.11 -14.39
C VAL A 96 15.64 -20.03 -13.47
N GLU A 97 16.25 -20.46 -12.36
CA GLU A 97 15.63 -21.34 -11.36
C GLU A 97 15.62 -20.69 -9.97
N PRO A 98 14.84 -19.61 -9.77
CA PRO A 98 14.81 -18.90 -8.50
C PRO A 98 14.18 -19.75 -7.39
N ILE A 99 14.57 -19.46 -6.14
CA ILE A 99 14.02 -20.14 -4.95
C ILE A 99 12.50 -19.94 -4.87
N ILE A 100 12.03 -18.72 -5.13
CA ILE A 100 10.60 -18.42 -5.28
C ILE A 100 10.36 -17.95 -6.70
N ASP A 101 9.58 -18.72 -7.45
CA ASP A 101 9.04 -18.36 -8.75
C ASP A 101 7.55 -18.03 -8.60
N PHE A 102 7.22 -16.74 -8.60
CA PHE A 102 5.86 -16.25 -8.40
C PHE A 102 4.88 -16.75 -9.46
N ALA A 103 5.34 -17.08 -10.68
CA ALA A 103 4.46 -17.59 -11.71
C ALA A 103 3.79 -18.92 -11.31
N LYS A 104 4.44 -19.70 -10.43
CA LYS A 104 3.93 -20.99 -9.96
C LYS A 104 2.75 -20.88 -8.99
N PHE A 105 2.47 -19.69 -8.46
CA PHE A 105 1.32 -19.47 -7.59
C PHE A 105 0.02 -19.57 -8.37
N PHE A 106 0.04 -19.31 -9.68
CA PHE A 106 -1.14 -19.35 -10.55
C PHE A 106 -1.28 -20.74 -11.17
N ASN A 107 -1.93 -21.65 -10.44
CA ASN A 107 -2.15 -23.02 -10.86
C ASN A 107 -3.63 -23.33 -11.14
N GLY A 108 -4.46 -22.29 -11.24
CA GLY A 108 -5.87 -22.36 -11.61
C GLY A 108 -6.80 -22.66 -10.44
N GLU A 109 -6.38 -22.36 -9.21
CA GLU A 109 -7.24 -22.50 -8.04
C GLU A 109 -8.44 -21.55 -8.10
N SER A 110 -9.55 -22.01 -7.55
CA SER A 110 -10.74 -21.17 -7.34
C SER A 110 -10.41 -20.02 -6.40
N LEU A 111 -10.92 -18.84 -6.73
CA LEU A 111 -10.89 -17.64 -5.89
C LEU A 111 -12.29 -17.32 -5.32
N ASP A 112 -13.30 -18.12 -5.66
CA ASP A 112 -14.65 -17.88 -5.18
C ASP A 112 -14.80 -18.22 -3.69
N GLN A 113 -15.00 -17.19 -2.85
CA GLN A 113 -15.21 -17.32 -1.40
C GLN A 113 -14.10 -18.06 -0.65
N GLU A 114 -12.86 -17.90 -1.13
CA GLU A 114 -11.67 -18.40 -0.47
C GLU A 114 -10.96 -17.31 0.34
N ASP A 115 -9.94 -17.69 1.10
CA ASP A 115 -8.98 -16.72 1.63
C ASP A 115 -8.06 -16.25 0.49
N LEU A 116 -7.94 -14.94 0.32
CA LEU A 116 -7.33 -14.32 -0.85
C LEU A 116 -6.16 -13.43 -0.45
N VAL A 117 -5.10 -13.45 -1.25
CA VAL A 117 -3.98 -12.51 -1.16
C VAL A 117 -4.00 -11.58 -2.36
N LEU A 118 -4.10 -10.28 -2.11
CA LEU A 118 -3.90 -9.22 -3.11
C LEU A 118 -2.42 -8.83 -3.15
N TRP A 119 -1.75 -9.14 -4.26
CA TRP A 119 -0.38 -8.70 -4.55
C TRP A 119 -0.45 -7.50 -5.49
N PHE A 120 0.11 -6.34 -5.13
CA PHE A 120 0.03 -5.15 -5.97
C PHE A 120 1.40 -4.51 -6.16
N ASN A 121 1.62 -3.97 -7.35
CA ASN A 121 2.85 -3.28 -7.71
C ASN A 121 2.70 -1.77 -7.58
N LEU A 122 3.66 -1.16 -6.89
CA LEU A 122 3.92 0.27 -6.93
C LEU A 122 5.28 0.46 -7.59
N GLY A 123 5.34 1.33 -8.60
CA GLY A 123 6.53 1.52 -9.42
C GLY A 123 6.64 2.94 -9.95
N MET A 124 7.53 3.14 -10.91
CA MET A 124 7.56 4.34 -11.76
C MET A 124 8.41 4.07 -13.01
N HIS A 125 8.09 4.74 -14.12
CA HIS A 125 9.05 4.87 -15.22
C HIS A 125 9.93 6.08 -14.92
N HIS A 126 11.16 5.80 -14.49
CA HIS A 126 12.11 6.86 -14.15
C HIS A 126 13.04 7.14 -15.33
N ALA A 127 12.81 8.24 -16.04
CA ALA A 127 13.72 8.81 -17.02
C ALA A 127 14.33 10.10 -16.42
N PRO A 128 15.50 10.01 -15.76
CA PRO A 128 16.05 11.15 -15.01
C PRO A 128 16.28 12.37 -15.89
N HIS A 129 16.08 13.55 -15.31
CA HIS A 129 16.34 14.84 -15.96
C HIS A 129 17.16 15.77 -15.05
N THR A 130 17.44 17.00 -15.51
CA THR A 130 18.27 17.95 -14.76
C THR A 130 17.71 18.33 -13.37
N GLY A 131 16.43 18.09 -13.13
CA GLY A 131 15.79 18.31 -11.82
C GLY A 131 16.09 17.21 -10.79
N ASP A 132 16.64 16.08 -11.22
CA ASP A 132 17.14 15.01 -10.34
C ASP A 132 18.56 15.28 -9.83
N LEU A 133 19.17 16.41 -10.21
CA LEU A 133 20.46 16.82 -9.67
C LEU A 133 20.25 17.76 -8.48
N PRO A 134 20.92 17.52 -7.34
CA PRO A 134 21.83 16.41 -7.06
C PRO A 134 21.12 15.11 -6.66
N ASN A 135 19.83 15.18 -6.33
CA ASN A 135 19.01 14.05 -5.90
C ASN A 135 17.63 14.11 -6.55
N THR A 136 17.07 12.95 -6.87
CA THR A 136 15.65 12.80 -7.18
C THR A 136 14.80 13.28 -6.00
N ILE A 137 13.68 13.92 -6.31
CA ILE A 137 12.78 14.52 -5.31
C ILE A 137 11.53 13.66 -5.08
N THR A 138 11.12 13.56 -3.83
CA THR A 138 9.96 12.75 -3.40
C THR A 138 8.61 13.35 -3.81
N THR A 139 8.58 14.61 -4.23
CA THR A 139 7.36 15.28 -4.70
C THR A 139 6.87 14.72 -6.03
N THR A 140 7.76 14.16 -6.86
CA THR A 140 7.42 13.58 -8.17
C THR A 140 7.73 12.08 -8.25
N ALA A 141 8.77 11.61 -7.58
CA ALA A 141 9.07 10.18 -7.43
C ALA A 141 8.21 9.55 -6.34
N HIS A 142 6.91 9.40 -6.62
CA HIS A 142 5.92 8.85 -5.70
C HIS A 142 4.94 7.93 -6.44
N SER A 143 4.55 6.85 -5.78
CA SER A 143 3.53 5.91 -6.21
C SER A 143 2.72 5.44 -5.00
N ALA A 144 1.41 5.28 -5.14
CA ALA A 144 0.55 4.83 -4.04
C ALA A 144 -0.69 4.06 -4.52
N LEU A 145 -1.17 3.19 -3.65
CA LEU A 145 -2.46 2.51 -3.72
C LEU A 145 -3.39 3.09 -2.64
N ARG A 146 -4.70 3.10 -2.90
CA ARG A 146 -5.70 3.36 -1.88
C ARG A 146 -6.61 2.15 -1.71
N ILE A 147 -6.94 1.84 -0.46
CA ILE A 147 -7.92 0.81 -0.09
C ILE A 147 -9.04 1.53 0.67
N GLU A 148 -10.28 1.39 0.21
CA GLU A 148 -11.43 2.14 0.72
C GLU A 148 -12.62 1.18 0.95
N PRO A 149 -13.43 1.38 2.00
CA PRO A 149 -14.65 0.61 2.19
C PRO A 149 -15.58 0.73 0.97
N LEU A 150 -16.16 -0.40 0.53
CA LEU A 150 -17.20 -0.47 -0.48
C LEU A 150 -18.37 -1.27 0.08
N ASN A 151 -19.52 -0.62 0.30
CA ASN A 151 -20.73 -1.24 0.86
C ASN A 151 -20.54 -1.90 2.24
N TYR A 152 -19.39 -1.69 2.89
CA TYR A 152 -19.00 -2.34 4.14
C TYR A 152 -19.66 -1.73 5.37
N LEU A 153 -19.80 -0.39 5.36
CA LEU A 153 -20.47 0.37 6.41
C LEU A 153 -21.77 0.94 5.87
N ASP A 154 -22.76 1.10 6.76
CA ASP A 154 -24.06 1.69 6.38
C ASP A 154 -23.92 3.12 5.86
N LEU A 155 -22.95 3.86 6.41
CA LEU A 155 -22.69 5.27 6.14
C LEU A 155 -21.19 5.56 6.25
N ASP A 156 -20.80 6.74 5.79
CA ASP A 156 -19.46 7.27 5.97
C ASP A 156 -19.08 7.35 7.46
N ALA A 157 -18.07 6.57 7.87
CA ALA A 157 -17.52 6.54 9.22
C ALA A 157 -16.92 7.88 9.66
N SER A 158 -16.47 8.73 8.73
CA SER A 158 -15.86 10.01 9.06
C SER A 158 -16.82 10.92 9.83
N ARG A 159 -18.13 10.74 9.64
CA ARG A 159 -19.20 11.50 10.32
C ARG A 159 -19.21 11.35 11.84
N ALA A 160 -18.59 10.29 12.37
CA ALA A 160 -18.47 10.07 13.81
C ALA A 160 -17.44 10.99 14.47
N THR A 161 -16.57 11.66 13.71
CA THR A 161 -15.55 12.56 14.26
C THR A 161 -16.18 13.78 14.92
N SER A 162 -15.65 14.24 16.06
CA SER A 162 -16.01 15.55 16.62
C SER A 162 -15.33 16.71 15.88
N GLN A 163 -14.31 16.42 15.07
CA GLN A 163 -13.54 17.41 14.30
C GLN A 163 -14.31 17.86 13.05
N GLN A 164 -15.50 18.41 13.26
CA GLN A 164 -16.41 18.89 12.21
C GLN A 164 -17.15 20.14 12.70
N ILE A 165 -17.59 20.98 11.76
CA ILE A 165 -18.29 22.22 12.06
C ILE A 165 -19.54 22.32 11.18
N ARG A 166 -20.66 22.76 11.77
CA ARG A 166 -21.86 23.17 11.02
C ARG A 166 -22.18 24.63 11.31
N LEU A 167 -22.22 25.43 10.25
CA LEU A 167 -22.63 26.83 10.27
C LEU A 167 -24.05 26.93 9.71
N ASN A 168 -24.98 27.52 10.47
CA ASN A 168 -26.25 27.99 9.91
C ASN A 168 -26.14 29.49 9.69
N TYR A 169 -26.57 29.99 8.53
CA TYR A 169 -26.48 31.40 8.17
C TYR A 169 -27.79 31.90 7.53
N LYS A 170 -28.08 33.18 7.70
CA LYS A 170 -29.25 33.87 7.11
C LYS A 170 -28.93 35.35 6.96
N ASP A 171 -29.38 35.97 5.87
CA ASP A 171 -29.21 37.40 5.59
C ASP A 171 -27.76 37.89 5.69
N GLY A 172 -26.81 37.04 5.22
CA GLY A 172 -25.37 37.33 5.27
C GLY A 172 -24.72 37.19 6.65
N GLN A 173 -25.44 36.71 7.66
CA GLN A 173 -24.96 36.57 9.04
C GLN A 173 -25.01 35.12 9.52
N VAL A 174 -23.97 34.70 10.25
CA VAL A 174 -23.93 33.40 10.92
C VAL A 174 -24.91 33.41 12.10
N GLN A 175 -25.87 32.50 12.06
CA GLN A 175 -26.93 32.36 13.06
C GLN A 175 -26.52 31.41 14.19
N SER A 176 -25.76 30.35 13.87
CA SER A 176 -25.27 29.40 14.86
C SER A 176 -24.06 28.62 14.36
N VAL A 177 -23.16 28.28 15.28
CA VAL A 177 -22.02 27.39 15.04
C VAL A 177 -22.16 26.15 15.92
N LYS A 178 -22.15 24.96 15.32
CA LYS A 178 -22.09 23.68 16.04
C LYS A 178 -20.74 23.01 15.80
N THR A 179 -20.00 22.77 16.87
CA THR A 179 -18.64 22.18 16.86
C THR A 179 -18.61 20.72 17.29
N PHE A 180 -19.78 20.12 17.58
CA PHE A 180 -19.91 18.70 17.90
C PHE A 180 -18.97 18.20 19.02
N GLY A 181 -18.65 19.07 19.98
CA GLY A 181 -17.79 18.76 21.12
C GLY A 181 -16.29 18.95 20.87
N SER A 182 -15.86 19.48 19.71
CA SER A 182 -14.47 19.90 19.55
C SER A 182 -14.18 21.13 20.42
N ASP A 183 -13.12 21.04 21.23
CA ASP A 183 -12.65 22.16 22.04
C ASP A 183 -11.86 23.15 21.18
N ASN A 184 -12.15 24.44 21.36
CA ASN A 184 -11.33 25.50 20.83
C ASN A 184 -10.30 25.92 21.89
N ILE A 185 -9.09 25.38 21.79
CA ILE A 185 -8.03 25.61 22.78
C ILE A 185 -7.02 26.61 22.21
N THR A 186 -6.83 27.70 22.94
CA THR A 186 -5.71 28.63 22.71
C THR A 186 -4.58 28.27 23.67
N CYS A 187 -3.44 27.82 23.14
CA CYS A 187 -2.25 27.53 23.93
C CYS A 187 -0.97 27.99 23.22
N HIS A 188 0.07 28.28 23.99
CA HIS A 188 1.39 28.56 23.45
C HIS A 188 2.15 27.24 23.25
N VAL A 189 2.57 26.97 22.02
CA VAL A 189 3.42 25.84 21.69
C VAL A 189 4.86 26.32 21.57
N GLY A 190 5.76 25.74 22.37
CA GLY A 190 7.19 26.03 22.30
C GLY A 190 7.81 25.42 21.04
N THR A 191 8.05 26.24 20.03
CA THR A 191 8.60 25.77 18.73
C THR A 191 10.04 25.29 18.80
N SER A 192 10.77 25.56 19.89
CA SER A 192 12.12 25.05 20.13
C SER A 192 12.18 23.52 20.21
N GLN A 193 11.07 22.86 20.56
CA GLN A 193 10.96 21.40 20.54
C GLN A 193 10.78 20.82 19.13
N LEU A 194 10.38 21.65 18.16
CA LEU A 194 10.22 21.24 16.76
C LEU A 194 11.55 21.20 16.00
N THR A 195 12.62 21.75 16.58
CA THR A 195 13.96 21.67 15.98
C THR A 195 14.59 20.31 16.30
N PRO A 196 14.80 19.44 15.30
CA PRO A 196 15.43 18.14 15.54
C PRO A 196 16.87 18.34 16.03
N LYS A 197 17.27 17.54 17.03
CA LYS A 197 18.63 17.55 17.57
C LYS A 197 19.54 16.67 16.72
N LEU A 198 19.88 17.14 15.51
CA LEU A 198 20.63 16.36 14.51
C LEU A 198 22.01 15.89 15.02
N TRP A 199 22.63 16.63 15.94
CA TRP A 199 23.91 16.25 16.56
C TRP A 199 23.83 15.00 17.48
N ARG A 200 22.62 14.48 17.73
CA ARG A 200 22.41 13.24 18.48
C ARG A 200 22.26 12.01 17.57
N ASP A 201 22.35 12.17 16.26
CA ASP A 201 22.33 11.04 15.35
C ASP A 201 23.63 10.25 15.47
N THR A 202 23.55 9.07 16.07
CA THR A 202 24.66 8.13 16.24
C THR A 202 24.72 7.08 15.13
N GLY A 203 23.81 7.12 14.15
CA GLY A 203 23.68 6.08 13.15
C GLY A 203 23.31 4.72 13.75
N THR A 204 23.83 3.63 13.17
CA THR A 204 23.54 2.26 13.60
C THR A 204 24.44 1.83 14.76
N THR A 205 23.83 1.37 15.85
CA THR A 205 24.55 0.73 16.96
C THR A 205 24.64 -0.78 16.73
N SER A 206 25.84 -1.28 16.49
CA SER A 206 26.10 -2.72 16.32
C SER A 206 26.36 -3.38 17.67
N VAL A 207 25.68 -4.49 17.93
CA VAL A 207 25.90 -5.32 19.12
C VAL A 207 26.31 -6.72 18.68
N LEU A 208 27.50 -7.15 19.10
CA LEU A 208 28.01 -8.48 18.80
C LEU A 208 27.09 -9.57 19.41
N LYS A 209 26.58 -10.46 18.56
CA LYS A 209 25.64 -11.54 18.98
C LYS A 209 26.33 -12.87 19.29
N TYR A 210 27.61 -13.01 18.95
CA TYR A 210 28.42 -14.17 19.28
C TYR A 210 29.77 -13.72 19.83
N GLN A 211 29.95 -13.83 21.15
CA GLN A 211 31.18 -13.44 21.85
C GLN A 211 32.09 -14.67 22.00
N PHE A 212 33.07 -14.81 21.11
CA PHE A 212 34.19 -15.74 21.33
C PHE A 212 35.50 -14.95 21.30
N GLY A 213 36.10 -14.72 22.47
CA GLY A 213 37.43 -14.09 22.61
C GLY A 213 37.50 -12.56 22.52
N ALA A 214 36.38 -11.84 22.56
CA ALA A 214 36.41 -10.38 22.60
C ALA A 214 36.70 -9.87 24.02
N SER A 215 37.88 -9.27 24.24
CA SER A 215 38.08 -8.30 25.31
C SER A 215 37.30 -7.04 24.97
N TYR A 216 36.60 -6.49 25.96
CA TYR A 216 35.83 -5.25 25.85
C TYR A 216 36.75 -4.05 25.63
N GLU A 217 37.28 -3.90 24.42
CA GLU A 217 38.01 -2.72 23.99
C GLU A 217 37.51 -2.35 22.59
N TYR A 218 36.26 -1.91 22.46
CA TYR A 218 35.83 -0.92 21.48
C TYR A 218 34.41 -0.48 21.80
N GLY A 219 34.31 0.62 22.56
CA GLY A 219 33.09 1.38 22.76
C GLY A 219 32.22 0.88 23.90
N GLU A 220 32.33 1.55 25.04
CA GLU A 220 31.33 1.54 26.11
C GLU A 220 29.93 1.70 25.50
N ALA A 221 29.15 0.62 25.54
CA ALA A 221 27.72 0.73 25.61
C ALA A 221 27.39 1.17 27.05
N ASP A 222 27.47 2.48 27.30
CA ASP A 222 26.81 3.08 28.46
C ASP A 222 25.30 2.89 28.25
N LEU A 223 24.79 1.80 28.81
CA LEU A 223 23.38 1.64 29.13
C LEU A 223 23.09 2.56 30.33
N VAL A 224 22.59 3.76 30.04
CA VAL A 224 21.84 4.60 30.99
C VAL A 224 20.37 4.61 30.60
#